data_AF-A0A1Q9HEJ3-F1
#
_entry.id   AF-A0A1Q9HEJ3-F1
#
_cell.length_a   1.000
_cell.length_b   1.000
_cell.length_c   1.000
_cell.angle_alpha   90.00
_cell.angle_beta   90.00
_cell.angle_gamma   90.00
#
_symmetry.space_group_name_H-M   'P 1'
#
loop_
_entity.id
_entity.type
_entity.pdbx_description
1 polymer ?
#
loop_
_entity_poly.entity_id
_entity_poly.type
_entity_poly.pdbx_seq_one_letter_code
_entity_poly.pdbx_strand_id
1 'polypeptide(L)' 'MNRYAYYSLIHHGMKSMLNDRMGHYSEPEFHQYLNLMIGKDSCSAMSDEELISAVDNLRSEGYLEEYKSLIPY' A
#
# COMPACT_ATOMS: atom_id res chain seq x y z
N MET A 1 0.09 13.41 -11.22
CA MET A 1 -0.01 12.08 -10.58
C MET A 1 -1.45 11.86 -10.10
N ASN A 2 -2.05 10.68 -10.33
CA ASN A 2 -3.38 10.38 -9.80
C ASN A 2 -3.26 9.76 -8.40
N ARG A 3 -3.29 10.59 -7.36
CA ARG A 3 -3.14 10.15 -5.96
C ARG A 3 -4.14 9.08 -5.53
N TYR A 4 -5.39 9.16 -5.99
CA TYR A 4 -6.41 8.17 -5.65
C TYR A 4 -6.08 6.77 -6.18
N ALA A 5 -5.46 6.69 -7.36
CA ALA A 5 -4.98 5.41 -7.88
C ALA A 5 -3.89 4.82 -6.98
N TYR A 6 -2.95 5.64 -6.52
CA TYR A 6 -1.89 5.22 -5.59
C TYR A 6 -2.46 4.80 -4.23
N TYR A 7 -3.46 5.50 -3.70
CA TYR A 7 -4.14 5.12 -2.47
C TYR A 7 -4.76 3.73 -2.60
N SER A 8 -5.46 3.46 -3.70
CA SER A 8 -6.07 2.16 -3.96
C SER A 8 -5.02 1.06 -4.07
N LEU A 9 -3.90 1.32 -4.75
CA LEU A 9 -2.79 0.37 -4.88
C LEU A 9 -2.17 0.06 -3.51
N ILE A 10 -1.83 1.08 -2.73
CA ILE A 10 -1.23 0.88 -1.40
C ILE A 10 -2.18 0.12 -0.49
N HIS A 11 -3.47 0.48 -0.47
CA HIS A 11 -4.47 -0.28 0.29
C HIS A 11 -4.49 -1.74 -0.14
N HIS A 12 -4.51 -2.03 -1.44
CA HIS A 12 -4.54 -3.41 -1.91
C HIS A 12 -3.28 -4.19 -1.57
N GLY A 13 -2.11 -3.62 -1.85
CA GLY A 13 -0.83 -4.27 -1.56
C GLY A 13 -0.66 -4.53 -0.06
N MET A 14 -1.07 -3.58 0.79
CA MET A 14 -1.08 -3.80 2.23
C MET A 14 -2.03 -4.90 2.67
N LYS A 15 -3.25 -4.95 2.12
CA LYS A 15 -4.19 -6.05 2.43
C LYS A 15 -3.61 -7.41 2.02
N SER A 16 -2.99 -7.48 0.84
CA SER A 16 -2.34 -8.69 0.33
C SER A 16 -1.18 -9.11 1.24
N MET A 17 -0.27 -8.19 1.56
CA MET A 17 0.86 -8.41 2.47
C MET A 17 0.41 -8.85 3.86
N LEU A 18 -0.60 -8.21 4.44
CA LEU A 18 -1.08 -8.56 5.78
C LEU A 18 -1.78 -9.92 5.78
N ASN A 19 -2.55 -10.26 4.74
CA ASN A 19 -3.10 -11.60 4.60
C ASN A 19 -2.01 -12.66 4.47
N ASP A 20 -0.96 -12.40 3.68
CA ASP A 20 0.16 -13.32 3.48
C ASP A 20 0.97 -13.55 4.77
N ARG A 21 1.25 -12.48 5.52
CA ARG A 21 2.09 -12.53 6.73
C ARG A 21 1.33 -12.93 8.00
N MET A 22 0.09 -12.48 8.16
CA MET A 22 -0.69 -12.63 9.39
C MET A 22 -1.86 -13.61 9.24
N GLY A 23 -2.29 -13.92 8.01
CA GLY A 23 -3.47 -14.74 7.72
C GLY A 23 -4.81 -14.04 7.96
N HIS A 24 -4.95 -13.32 9.08
CA HIS A 24 -6.10 -12.48 9.40
C HIS A 24 -5.64 -11.20 10.07
N TYR A 25 -6.30 -10.08 9.76
CA TYR A 25 -6.12 -8.80 10.44
C TYR A 25 -7.47 -8.09 10.58
N SER A 26 -7.57 -7.29 11.63
CA SER A 26 -8.66 -6.36 11.87
C SER A 26 -8.36 -4.99 11.26
N GLU A 27 -9.40 -4.18 11.05
CA GLU A 27 -9.25 -2.83 10.51
C GLU A 27 -8.34 -1.90 11.38
N PRO A 28 -8.37 -1.95 12.72
CA PRO A 28 -7.41 -1.20 13.54
C PRO A 28 -5.95 -1.62 13.32
N GLU A 29 -5.71 -2.92 13.15
CA GLU A 29 -4.38 -3.46 12.87
C GLU A 29 -3.88 -2.97 11.52
N PHE A 30 -4.74 -2.92 10.49
CA PHE A 30 -4.39 -2.33 9.19
C PHE A 30 -3.84 -0.90 9.34
N HIS A 31 -4.53 -0.04 10.11
CA HIS A 31 -4.10 1.34 10.31
C HIS A 31 -2.80 1.43 11.13
N GLN A 32 -2.61 0.56 12.11
CA GLN A 32 -1.35 0.48 12.86
C GLN A 32 -0.19 0.05 11.95
N TYR A 33 -0.39 -0.95 11.08
CA TYR A 33 0.64 -1.38 10.14
C TYR A 33 0.94 -0.32 9.08
N LEU A 34 -0.09 0.41 8.63
CA LEU A 34 0.11 1.55 7.74
C LEU A 34 0.99 2.58 8.46
N ASN A 35 0.65 2.99 9.68
CA ASN A 35 1.46 3.91 10.46
C ASN A 35 2.89 3.39 10.68
N LEU A 36 3.10 2.10 10.98
CA LEU A 36 4.43 1.52 11.14
C LEU A 36 5.25 1.51 9.85
N MET A 37 4.63 1.28 8.70
CA MET A 37 5.32 1.19 7.41
C MET A 37 5.64 2.56 6.82
N ILE A 38 4.71 3.51 6.93
CA ILE A 38 4.82 4.83 6.28
C ILE A 38 4.97 6.00 7.25
N GLY A 39 4.95 5.76 8.57
CA GLY A 39 5.04 6.80 9.60
C GLY A 39 3.82 7.73 9.68
N LYS A 40 2.70 7.36 9.06
CA LYS A 40 1.51 8.21 8.89
C LYS A 40 0.22 7.42 9.09
N ASP A 41 -0.80 8.11 9.60
CA ASP A 41 -2.11 7.50 9.86
C ASP A 41 -2.93 7.20 8.58
N SER A 42 -2.57 7.82 7.46
CA SER A 42 -3.29 7.66 6.19
C SER A 42 -2.40 7.92 4.97
N CYS A 43 -2.77 7.31 3.83
CA CYS A 43 -2.13 7.60 2.54
C CYS A 43 -2.34 9.06 2.09
N SER A 44 -3.40 9.72 2.56
CA SER A 44 -3.66 11.13 2.25
C SER A 44 -2.65 12.09 2.86
N ALA A 45 -1.94 11.68 3.92
CA ALA A 45 -0.89 12.45 4.56
C ALA A 45 0.50 12.25 3.91
N MET A 46 0.61 11.34 2.93
CA MET A 46 1.84 11.05 2.21
C MET A 46 2.05 12.04 1.06
N SER A 47 3.29 12.47 0.85
CA SER A 47 3.76 13.16 -0.35
C SER A 47 3.74 12.26 -1.58
N ASP A 48 3.88 12.86 -2.77
CA ASP A 48 3.87 12.11 -4.03
C ASP A 48 5.05 11.11 -4.09
N GLU A 49 6.22 11.49 -3.56
CA GLU A 49 7.41 10.64 -3.48
C GLU A 49 7.20 9.45 -2.54
N GLU A 50 6.60 9.68 -1.37
CA GLU A 50 6.27 8.61 -0.43
C GLU A 50 5.25 7.63 -1.03
N LEU A 51 4.26 8.14 -1.77
CA LEU A 51 3.26 7.29 -2.44
C LEU A 51 3.91 6.40 -3.51
N ILE A 52 4.81 6.96 -4.31
CA ILE A 52 5.57 6.20 -5.32
C ILE A 52 6.43 5.14 -4.64
N SER A 53 7.19 5.52 -3.61
CA SER A 53 8.06 4.59 -2.89
C SER A 53 7.27 3.44 -2.24
N ALA A 54 6.12 3.70 -1.64
CA ALA A 54 5.29 2.66 -1.04
C ALA A 54 4.74 1.68 -2.09
N VAL A 55 4.27 2.19 -3.23
CA VAL A 55 3.81 1.33 -4.34
C VAL A 55 4.96 0.52 -4.91
N ASP A 56 6.13 1.12 -5.12
CA ASP A 56 7.30 0.40 -5.65
C ASP A 56 7.78 -0.70 -4.69
N ASN A 57 7.80 -0.45 -3.39
CA ASN A 57 8.12 -1.45 -2.38
C ASN A 57 7.15 -2.62 -2.44
N LEU A 58 5.84 -2.35 -2.36
CA LEU A 58 4.79 -3.36 -2.45
C LEU A 58 4.83 -4.14 -3.77
N ARG A 59 5.15 -3.47 -4.88
CA ARG A 59 5.34 -4.11 -6.19
C ARG A 59 6.57 -5.02 -6.19
N SER A 60 7.69 -4.56 -5.65
CA SER A 60 8.95 -5.31 -5.61
C SER A 60 8.85 -6.57 -4.75
N GLU A 61 8.03 -6.51 -3.70
CA GLU A 61 7.73 -7.65 -2.82
C GLU A 61 6.65 -8.58 -3.39
N GLY A 62 6.03 -8.25 -4.54
CA GLY A 62 5.05 -9.09 -5.22
C GLY A 62 3.62 -8.94 -4.71
N TYR A 63 3.31 -7.92 -3.90
CA TYR A 63 1.97 -7.71 -3.36
C TYR A 63 1.03 -6.93 -4.29
N LEU A 64 1.52 -6.48 -5.45
CA LEU A 64 0.76 -5.75 -6.48
C LEU A 64 0.75 -6.45 -7.85
N GLU A 65 1.04 -7.76 -7.90
CA GLU A 65 1.13 -8.53 -9.15
C GLU A 65 -0.14 -8.42 -10.02
N GLU A 66 -1.32 -8.40 -9.40
CA GLU A 66 -2.61 -8.25 -10.08
C GLU A 66 -2.83 -6.87 -10.71
N TYR A 67 -2.11 -5.86 -10.23
CA TYR A 67 -2.25 -4.46 -10.66
C TYR A 67 -1.14 -4.00 -11.60
N LYS A 68 -0.20 -4.87 -11.98
CA LYS A 68 0.87 -4.56 -12.94
C LYS A 68 0.36 -4.03 -14.29
N SER A 69 -0.87 -4.37 -14.68
CA SER A 69 -1.52 -3.90 -15.90
C SER A 69 -2.21 -2.52 -15.78
N LEU A 70 -2.42 -2.03 -14.55
CA LEU A 70 -3.17 -0.81 -14.24
C LEU A 70 -2.29 0.37 -13.83
N ILE A 71 -0.99 0.15 -13.63
CA ILE A 71 -0.01 1.19 -13.33
C ILE A 71 0.60 1.67 -14.66
N PRO A 72 0.27 2.88 -15.15
CA PRO A 72 0.93 3.42 -16.34
C PRO A 72 2.42 3.63 -16.06
N TYR A 73 3.26 3.16 -17.00
CA TYR A 73 4.72 3.31 -17.00
C TYR A 73 5.18 4.76 -16.91
#